data_AF-A0A2D9TXX4-F1
#
_entry.id   AF-A0A2D9TXX4-F1
#
_cell.length_a   1.000
_cell.length_b   1.000
_cell.length_c   1.000
_cell.angle_alpha   90.00
_cell.angle_beta   90.00
_cell.angle_gamma   90.00
#
_symmetry.space_group_name_H-M   'P 1'
#
loop_
_entity.id
_entity.type
_entity.pdbx_description
1 polymer ?
#
loop_
_entity_poly.entity_id
_entity_poly.type
_entity_poly.pdbx_seq_one_letter_code
_entity_poly.pdbx_strand_id
1 'polypeptide(L)'
;MMSELPLILKIGVGFAYLGGIAFFAIGIWLSWQRGRLHPLLLVSISALSFSWIEAPYDWAVYAQFPPELPRMPSWWPLNMTWGGLPSAVPPGYIAYFILPTVIAAYLGRRLSGSLSWRLPGTLLLVGFVLGTLWAFVFNAGFGARLGVFYYGYVIEGLAFWPGTKHQYPWYDSIAMGVQVMAFTYLLGRTDFQGRTIVEVWADSKTQSRLRASLLSIAVFIAIGHAVYLSVFAPHLATKLMGLVTVGPSEQLFPGVPNQPL
;
A
#
# COMPACT_ATOMS: atom_id res chain seq x y z
N MET A 1 2.82 -23.84 -13.38
CA MET A 1 3.04 -23.25 -12.05
C MET A 1 1.78 -22.67 -11.41
N MET A 2 0.93 -21.91 -12.12
CA MET A 2 -0.30 -21.35 -11.50
C MET A 2 -1.39 -22.39 -11.15
N SER A 3 -1.38 -23.58 -11.76
CA SER A 3 -2.42 -24.61 -11.57
C SER A 3 -2.44 -25.22 -10.17
N GLU A 4 -1.31 -25.28 -9.46
CA GLU A 4 -1.16 -25.95 -8.15
C GLU A 4 -1.35 -25.02 -6.94
N LEU A 5 -1.49 -23.71 -7.16
CA LEU A 5 -1.73 -22.78 -6.05
C LEU A 5 -3.12 -22.98 -5.43
N PRO A 6 -3.24 -22.94 -4.08
CA PRO A 6 -4.53 -22.82 -3.41
C PRO A 6 -5.38 -21.69 -3.99
N LEU A 7 -6.70 -21.87 -4.02
CA LEU A 7 -7.63 -20.90 -4.61
C LEU A 7 -7.46 -19.49 -4.02
N ILE A 8 -7.23 -19.39 -2.71
CA ILE A 8 -7.03 -18.10 -2.05
C ILE A 8 -5.78 -17.36 -2.56
N LEU A 9 -4.68 -18.08 -2.81
CA LEU A 9 -3.46 -17.49 -3.36
C LEU A 9 -3.66 -17.04 -4.81
N LYS A 10 -4.42 -17.83 -5.60
CA LYS A 10 -4.83 -17.42 -6.96
C LYS A 10 -5.65 -16.13 -6.94
N ILE A 11 -6.58 -15.99 -5.99
CA ILE A 11 -7.38 -14.78 -5.81
C ILE A 11 -6.49 -13.60 -5.43
N GLY A 12 -5.57 -13.76 -4.47
CA GLY A 12 -4.64 -12.69 -4.07
C GLY A 12 -3.72 -12.23 -5.21
N VAL A 13 -3.13 -13.18 -5.94
CA VAL A 13 -2.30 -12.91 -7.13
C VAL A 13 -3.14 -12.25 -8.24
N GLY A 14 -4.35 -12.74 -8.47
CA GLY A 14 -5.29 -12.17 -9.43
C GLY A 14 -5.67 -10.74 -9.10
N PHE A 15 -6.01 -10.46 -7.83
CA PHE A 15 -6.28 -9.10 -7.33
C PHE A 15 -5.11 -8.17 -7.61
N ALA A 16 -3.88 -8.61 -7.32
CA ALA A 16 -2.69 -7.81 -7.52
C ALA A 16 -2.45 -7.45 -8.99
N TYR A 17 -2.41 -8.45 -9.88
CA TYR A 17 -2.12 -8.20 -11.30
C TYR A 17 -3.28 -7.52 -12.01
N LEU A 18 -4.51 -8.05 -11.89
CA LEU A 18 -5.66 -7.49 -12.60
C LEU A 18 -6.00 -6.09 -12.08
N GLY A 19 -6.01 -5.91 -10.75
CA GLY A 19 -6.27 -4.61 -10.14
C GLY A 19 -5.19 -3.60 -10.47
N GLY A 20 -3.91 -3.97 -10.33
CA GLY A 20 -2.79 -3.08 -10.60
C GLY A 20 -2.74 -2.63 -12.06
N ILE A 21 -2.88 -3.57 -12.99
CA ILE A 21 -2.92 -3.27 -14.43
C ILE A 21 -4.15 -2.43 -14.77
N ALA A 22 -5.33 -2.76 -14.25
CA ALA A 22 -6.56 -2.03 -14.53
C ALA A 22 -6.48 -0.57 -14.06
N PHE A 23 -6.09 -0.32 -12.80
CA PHE A 23 -5.98 1.06 -12.30
C PHE A 23 -4.93 1.86 -13.07
N PHE A 24 -3.79 1.26 -13.41
CA PHE A 24 -2.76 1.92 -14.19
C PHE A 24 -3.25 2.27 -15.61
N ALA A 25 -3.89 1.32 -16.29
CA ALA A 25 -4.45 1.51 -17.63
C ALA A 25 -5.58 2.55 -17.65
N ILE A 26 -6.48 2.53 -16.65
CA ILE A 26 -7.51 3.56 -16.48
C ILE A 26 -6.85 4.92 -16.25
N GLY A 27 -5.79 4.99 -15.45
CA GLY A 27 -4.99 6.21 -15.25
C GLY A 27 -4.41 6.76 -16.55
N ILE A 28 -3.85 5.90 -17.41
CA ILE A 28 -3.35 6.29 -18.74
C ILE A 28 -4.51 6.81 -19.61
N TRP A 29 -5.61 6.06 -19.69
CA TRP A 29 -6.76 6.44 -20.50
C TRP A 29 -7.36 7.78 -20.07
N LEU A 30 -7.54 8.00 -18.78
CA LEU A 30 -7.99 9.29 -18.23
C LEU A 30 -6.99 10.42 -18.50
N SER A 31 -5.70 10.12 -18.47
CA SER A 31 -4.65 11.10 -18.78
C SER A 31 -4.71 11.53 -20.26
N TRP A 32 -4.95 10.58 -21.15
CA TRP A 32 -5.13 10.82 -22.58
C TRP A 32 -6.39 11.67 -22.85
N GLN A 33 -7.54 11.28 -22.27
CA GLN A 33 -8.80 12.02 -22.37
C GLN A 33 -8.66 13.49 -21.91
N ARG A 34 -7.91 13.72 -20.82
CA ARG A 34 -7.70 15.04 -20.24
C ARG A 34 -6.60 15.85 -20.95
N GLY A 35 -5.76 15.23 -21.79
CA GLY A 35 -4.58 15.86 -22.40
C GLY A 35 -3.45 16.20 -21.40
N ARG A 36 -3.47 15.61 -20.20
CA ARG A 36 -2.46 15.76 -19.13
C ARG A 36 -2.59 14.61 -18.13
N LEU A 37 -1.53 14.37 -17.34
CA LEU A 37 -1.51 13.30 -16.35
C LEU A 37 -2.70 13.40 -15.38
N HIS A 38 -3.47 12.32 -15.30
CA HIS A 38 -4.58 12.21 -14.37
C HIS A 38 -4.04 11.88 -12.96
N PRO A 39 -4.63 12.43 -11.88
CA PRO A 39 -4.14 12.18 -10.53
C PRO A 39 -4.11 10.69 -10.18
N LEU A 40 -5.03 9.88 -10.72
CA LEU A 40 -5.03 8.41 -10.59
C LEU A 40 -3.73 7.77 -11.10
N LEU A 41 -3.22 8.22 -12.25
CA LEU A 41 -1.96 7.72 -12.79
C LEU A 41 -0.79 8.14 -11.91
N LEU A 42 -0.80 9.38 -11.41
CA LEU A 42 0.25 9.91 -10.54
C LEU A 42 0.34 9.14 -9.22
N VAL A 43 -0.79 8.84 -8.56
CA VAL A 43 -0.78 7.99 -7.35
C VAL A 43 -0.41 6.55 -7.66
N SER A 44 -0.76 6.01 -8.83
CA SER A 44 -0.36 4.66 -9.24
C SER A 44 1.15 4.55 -9.49
N ILE A 45 1.74 5.54 -10.15
CA ILE A 45 3.20 5.64 -10.34
C ILE A 45 3.88 5.78 -8.98
N SER A 46 3.34 6.62 -8.09
CA SER A 46 3.84 6.78 -6.72
C SER A 46 3.85 5.45 -5.97
N ALA A 47 2.72 4.73 -5.94
CA ALA A 47 2.60 3.41 -5.30
C ALA A 47 3.61 2.39 -5.83
N LEU A 48 3.74 2.30 -7.15
CA LEU A 48 4.72 1.43 -7.79
C LEU A 48 6.16 1.83 -7.43
N SER A 49 6.44 3.13 -7.35
CA SER A 49 7.80 3.63 -7.16
C SER A 49 8.41 3.28 -5.80
N PHE A 50 7.61 3.13 -4.74
CA PHE A 50 8.10 2.76 -3.42
C PHE A 50 7.91 1.28 -3.09
N SER A 51 7.38 0.46 -4.01
CA SER A 51 7.11 -0.96 -3.74
C SER A 51 8.37 -1.80 -3.46
N TRP A 52 9.55 -1.29 -3.80
CA TRP A 52 10.82 -1.93 -3.43
C TRP A 52 11.10 -1.86 -1.92
N ILE A 53 10.50 -0.89 -1.20
CA ILE A 53 10.58 -0.78 0.26
C ILE A 53 9.75 -1.89 0.94
N GLU A 54 8.86 -2.58 0.21
CA GLU A 54 8.05 -3.64 0.79
C GLU A 54 8.91 -4.72 1.43
N ALA A 55 9.97 -5.18 0.76
CA ALA A 55 10.76 -6.27 1.30
C ALA A 55 11.41 -5.92 2.66
N PRO A 56 12.00 -4.72 2.83
CA PRO A 56 12.36 -4.19 4.14
C PRO A 56 11.17 -4.02 5.12
N TYR A 57 10.01 -3.57 4.64
CA TYR A 57 8.82 -3.36 5.46
C TYR A 57 8.30 -4.67 6.05
N ASP A 58 8.07 -5.67 5.20
CA ASP A 58 7.67 -7.02 5.55
C ASP A 58 8.65 -7.64 6.55
N TRP A 59 9.95 -7.45 6.33
CA TRP A 59 10.95 -7.88 7.30
C TRP A 59 10.79 -7.16 8.64
N ALA A 60 10.56 -5.84 8.65
CA ALA A 60 10.38 -5.06 9.87
C ALA A 60 9.14 -5.48 10.68
N VAL A 61 8.08 -5.94 10.00
CA VAL A 61 6.85 -6.44 10.65
C VAL A 61 6.81 -7.97 10.78
N TYR A 62 7.89 -8.68 10.44
CA TYR A 62 7.98 -10.14 10.43
C TYR A 62 6.94 -10.84 9.53
N ALA A 63 6.50 -10.22 8.44
CA ALA A 63 5.62 -10.86 7.47
C ALA A 63 6.34 -12.00 6.73
N GLN A 64 5.69 -13.15 6.63
CA GLN A 64 6.13 -14.32 5.87
C GLN A 64 5.05 -14.76 4.88
N PHE A 65 5.48 -15.07 3.66
CA PHE A 65 4.60 -15.49 2.57
C PHE A 65 4.74 -16.97 2.23
N PRO A 66 3.69 -17.62 1.71
CA PRO A 66 3.73 -19.02 1.30
C PRO A 66 4.88 -19.31 0.31
N PRO A 67 5.74 -20.32 0.56
CA PRO A 67 6.92 -20.61 -0.26
C PRO A 67 6.59 -20.86 -1.73
N GLU A 68 5.40 -21.36 -2.03
CA GLU A 68 4.92 -21.66 -3.39
C GLU A 68 4.61 -20.42 -4.24
N LEU A 69 4.54 -19.22 -3.66
CA LEU A 69 4.33 -18.00 -4.44
C LEU A 69 5.55 -17.69 -5.32
N PRO A 70 5.35 -17.32 -6.60
CA PRO A 70 6.42 -16.85 -7.46
C PRO A 70 7.13 -15.67 -6.82
N ARG A 71 8.47 -15.72 -6.80
CA ARG A 71 9.32 -14.72 -6.17
C ARG A 71 9.87 -13.74 -7.18
N MET A 72 10.19 -12.53 -6.72
CA MET A 72 10.99 -11.59 -7.49
C MET A 72 12.37 -12.20 -7.79
N PRO A 73 13.00 -11.81 -8.92
CA PRO A 73 14.34 -12.27 -9.23
C PRO A 73 15.35 -11.94 -8.13
N SER A 74 16.42 -12.73 -8.02
CA SER A 74 17.45 -12.56 -6.98
C SER A 74 18.16 -11.21 -6.98
N TRP A 75 18.13 -10.49 -8.10
CA TRP A 75 18.68 -9.13 -8.22
C TRP A 75 17.75 -8.02 -7.74
N TRP A 76 16.51 -8.33 -7.33
CA TRP A 76 15.57 -7.33 -6.84
C TRP A 76 16.14 -6.58 -5.61
N PRO A 77 15.98 -5.25 -5.52
CA PRO A 77 16.53 -4.49 -4.41
C PRO A 77 16.06 -5.01 -3.06
N LEU A 78 17.00 -5.13 -2.11
CA LEU A 78 16.73 -5.42 -0.71
C LEU A 78 15.80 -6.63 -0.50
N ASN A 79 16.15 -7.77 -1.11
CA ASN A 79 15.46 -9.05 -0.97
C ASN A 79 15.53 -9.63 0.47
N MET A 80 15.06 -8.87 1.45
CA MET A 80 15.21 -9.07 2.90
C MET A 80 14.08 -9.93 3.49
N THR A 81 12.98 -10.12 2.75
CA THR A 81 11.89 -11.02 3.12
C THR A 81 12.34 -12.47 3.13
N TRP A 82 11.78 -13.27 4.04
CA TRP A 82 12.03 -14.70 4.13
C TRP A 82 11.61 -15.43 2.85
N GLY A 83 12.59 -15.90 2.06
CA GLY A 83 12.35 -16.53 0.75
C GLY A 83 12.15 -15.56 -0.42
N GLY A 84 12.36 -14.27 -0.19
CA GLY A 84 12.25 -13.20 -1.19
C GLY A 84 10.85 -12.67 -1.44
N LEU A 85 10.73 -11.49 -2.06
CA LEU A 85 9.45 -10.82 -2.18
C LEU A 85 8.56 -11.51 -3.22
N PRO A 86 7.27 -11.78 -2.98
CA PRO A 86 6.40 -12.32 -4.02
C PRO A 86 6.29 -11.37 -5.21
N SER A 87 6.35 -11.90 -6.43
CA SER A 87 6.36 -11.07 -7.65
C SER A 87 5.04 -10.34 -7.93
N ALA A 88 3.97 -10.76 -7.28
CA ALA A 88 2.68 -10.09 -7.30
C ALA A 88 2.67 -8.81 -6.46
N VAL A 89 3.64 -8.58 -5.56
CA VAL A 89 3.62 -7.42 -4.66
C VAL A 89 3.69 -6.09 -5.41
N PRO A 90 4.66 -5.81 -6.31
CA PRO A 90 4.72 -4.50 -6.98
C PRO A 90 3.42 -4.08 -7.71
N PRO A 91 2.78 -4.93 -8.53
CA PRO A 91 1.47 -4.58 -9.09
C PRO A 91 0.36 -4.58 -8.02
N GLY A 92 0.48 -5.43 -6.99
CA GLY A 92 -0.40 -5.48 -5.83
C GLY A 92 -0.45 -4.19 -5.04
N TYR A 93 0.65 -3.44 -4.95
CA TYR A 93 0.70 -2.13 -4.33
C TYR A 93 -0.24 -1.12 -4.98
N ILE A 94 -0.30 -1.14 -6.32
CA ILE A 94 -1.26 -0.30 -7.04
C ILE A 94 -2.67 -0.73 -6.64
N ALA A 95 -3.02 -2.01 -6.76
CA ALA A 95 -4.36 -2.48 -6.43
C ALA A 95 -4.76 -2.16 -4.96
N TYR A 96 -3.85 -2.45 -4.04
CA TYR A 96 -4.03 -2.33 -2.60
C TYR A 96 -4.20 -0.88 -2.14
N PHE A 97 -3.37 0.05 -2.62
CA PHE A 97 -3.49 1.45 -2.21
C PHE A 97 -4.53 2.22 -3.02
N ILE A 98 -4.70 1.93 -4.31
CA ILE A 98 -5.54 2.75 -5.19
C ILE A 98 -7.02 2.45 -5.02
N LEU A 99 -7.42 1.19 -4.82
CA LEU A 99 -8.83 0.86 -4.59
C LEU A 99 -9.46 1.63 -3.42
N PRO A 100 -8.93 1.56 -2.17
CA PRO A 100 -9.49 2.32 -1.06
C PRO A 100 -9.35 3.83 -1.28
N THR A 101 -8.28 4.30 -1.94
CA THR A 101 -8.08 5.72 -2.26
C THR A 101 -9.18 6.26 -3.16
N VAL A 102 -9.57 5.54 -4.21
CA VAL A 102 -10.63 5.97 -5.14
C VAL A 102 -11.98 6.03 -4.43
N ILE A 103 -12.29 5.01 -3.63
CA ILE A 103 -13.52 4.94 -2.83
C ILE A 103 -13.55 6.11 -1.83
N ALA A 104 -12.44 6.33 -1.10
CA ALA A 104 -12.34 7.39 -0.11
C ALA A 104 -12.40 8.79 -0.72
N ALA A 105 -11.80 9.02 -1.89
CA ALA A 105 -11.88 10.29 -2.58
C ALA A 105 -13.31 10.60 -3.06
N TYR A 106 -14.04 9.58 -3.54
CA TYR A 106 -15.45 9.72 -3.89
C TYR A 106 -16.31 10.06 -2.65
N LEU A 107 -16.18 9.26 -1.58
CA LEU A 107 -16.96 9.45 -0.35
C LEU A 107 -16.61 10.78 0.33
N GLY A 108 -15.34 11.15 0.39
CA GLY A 108 -14.89 12.40 0.98
C GLY A 108 -15.45 13.64 0.26
N ARG A 109 -15.52 13.63 -1.08
CA ARG A 109 -16.20 14.69 -1.84
C ARG A 109 -17.70 14.73 -1.57
N ARG A 110 -18.35 13.57 -1.53
CA ARG A 110 -19.79 13.45 -1.25
C ARG A 110 -20.14 13.94 0.15
N LEU A 111 -19.36 13.57 1.16
CA LEU A 111 -19.54 14.02 2.55
C LEU A 111 -19.24 15.49 2.71
N SER A 112 -18.18 16.01 2.08
CA SER A 112 -17.87 17.44 2.09
C SER A 112 -19.02 18.28 1.52
N GLY A 113 -19.62 17.84 0.40
CA GLY A 113 -20.79 18.52 -0.18
C GLY A 113 -22.06 18.42 0.66
N SER A 114 -22.37 17.23 1.18
CA SER A 114 -23.61 17.01 1.95
C SER A 114 -23.58 17.60 3.36
N LEU A 115 -22.43 17.59 4.02
CA LEU A 115 -22.26 18.11 5.40
C LEU A 115 -21.67 19.53 5.43
N SER A 116 -21.41 20.12 4.26
CA SER A 116 -20.71 21.42 4.14
C SER A 116 -19.36 21.46 4.87
N TRP A 117 -18.70 20.32 5.02
CA TRP A 117 -17.38 20.22 5.62
C TRP A 117 -16.30 20.68 4.65
N ARG A 118 -15.18 21.17 5.18
CA ARG A 118 -14.02 21.55 4.37
C ARG A 118 -13.45 20.32 3.67
N LEU A 119 -13.38 20.38 2.34
CA LEU A 119 -12.92 19.25 1.50
C LEU A 119 -11.55 18.70 1.91
N PRO A 120 -10.49 19.52 2.14
CA PRO A 120 -9.17 19.03 2.55
C PRO A 120 -9.21 18.08 3.76
N GLY A 121 -9.79 18.54 4.87
CA GLY A 121 -9.87 17.76 6.11
C GLY A 121 -10.78 16.54 5.97
N THR A 122 -11.86 16.66 5.20
CA THR A 122 -12.79 15.55 4.94
C THR A 122 -12.11 14.43 4.17
N LEU A 123 -11.33 14.76 3.12
CA LEU A 123 -10.55 13.78 2.36
C LEU A 123 -9.53 13.06 3.22
N LEU A 124 -8.82 13.79 4.09
CA LEU A 124 -7.84 13.21 5.00
C LEU A 124 -8.52 12.25 5.99
N LEU A 125 -9.58 12.69 6.66
CA LEU A 125 -10.32 11.88 7.63
C LEU A 125 -10.88 10.60 6.99
N VAL A 126 -11.58 10.74 5.87
CA VAL A 126 -12.21 9.60 5.17
C VAL A 126 -11.15 8.65 4.62
N GLY A 127 -10.06 9.18 4.06
CA GLY A 127 -8.93 8.39 3.58
C GLY A 127 -8.25 7.60 4.69
N PHE A 128 -8.05 8.22 5.87
CA PHE A 128 -7.47 7.53 7.03
C PHE A 128 -8.38 6.41 7.51
N VAL A 129 -9.66 6.70 7.78
CA VAL A 129 -10.62 5.71 8.29
C VAL A 129 -10.79 4.54 7.33
N LEU A 130 -11.04 4.81 6.04
CA LEU A 130 -11.23 3.74 5.06
C LEU A 130 -9.93 3.01 4.77
N GLY A 131 -8.79 3.69 4.77
CA GLY A 131 -7.48 3.07 4.62
C GLY A 131 -7.18 2.08 5.75
N THR A 132 -7.43 2.48 7.01
CA THR A 132 -7.24 1.59 8.17
C THR A 132 -8.21 0.40 8.14
N LEU A 133 -9.49 0.63 7.82
CA LEU A 133 -10.46 -0.46 7.70
C LEU A 133 -10.13 -1.41 6.55
N TRP A 134 -9.71 -0.87 5.41
CA TRP A 134 -9.26 -1.65 4.26
C TRP A 134 -8.05 -2.52 4.63
N ALA A 135 -7.03 -1.93 5.24
CA ALA A 135 -5.84 -2.64 5.67
C ALA A 135 -6.17 -3.72 6.70
N PHE A 136 -7.08 -3.46 7.63
CA PHE A 136 -7.53 -4.47 8.57
C PHE A 136 -8.21 -5.65 7.87
N VAL A 137 -9.18 -5.39 6.99
CA VAL A 137 -9.90 -6.44 6.26
C VAL A 137 -8.95 -7.23 5.34
N PHE A 138 -8.06 -6.53 4.64
CA PHE A 138 -7.12 -7.16 3.72
C PHE A 138 -6.02 -7.92 4.46
N ASN A 139 -5.31 -7.29 5.40
CA ASN A 139 -4.14 -7.89 6.05
C ASN A 139 -4.54 -8.86 7.16
N ALA A 140 -5.50 -8.52 8.02
CA ALA A 140 -5.96 -9.44 9.06
C ALA A 140 -6.83 -10.55 8.45
N GLY A 141 -7.79 -10.19 7.60
CA GLY A 141 -8.72 -11.14 6.97
C GLY A 141 -8.06 -11.97 5.88
N PHE A 142 -7.77 -11.37 4.72
CA PHE A 142 -7.21 -12.12 3.59
C PHE A 142 -5.77 -12.59 3.83
N GLY A 143 -4.93 -11.77 4.47
CA GLY A 143 -3.57 -12.12 4.88
C GLY A 143 -3.57 -13.19 5.97
N ALA A 144 -3.65 -12.75 7.22
CA ALA A 144 -3.40 -13.57 8.40
C ALA A 144 -4.47 -14.65 8.65
N ARG A 145 -5.76 -14.44 8.34
CA ARG A 145 -6.79 -15.48 8.55
C ARG A 145 -6.86 -16.50 7.42
N LEU A 146 -6.70 -16.08 6.17
CA LEU A 146 -6.84 -16.98 5.01
C LEU A 146 -5.49 -17.50 4.48
N GLY A 147 -4.38 -17.05 5.05
CA GLY A 147 -3.04 -17.60 4.81
C GLY A 147 -2.33 -17.08 3.57
N VAL A 148 -2.68 -15.88 3.09
CA VAL A 148 -1.91 -15.21 2.01
C VAL A 148 -0.55 -14.74 2.53
N PHE A 149 -0.45 -14.42 3.83
CA PHE A 149 0.79 -14.22 4.58
C PHE A 149 0.49 -14.28 6.09
N TYR A 150 1.52 -14.47 6.92
CA TYR A 150 1.40 -14.45 8.37
C TYR A 150 2.48 -13.57 9.00
N TYR A 151 2.22 -13.08 10.22
CA TYR A 151 3.16 -12.28 10.99
C TYR A 151 3.89 -13.17 12.01
N GLY A 152 5.22 -13.23 11.92
CA GLY A 152 6.08 -14.05 12.77
C GLY A 152 6.18 -13.52 14.20
N TYR A 153 6.20 -12.21 14.39
CA TYR A 153 6.16 -11.60 15.72
C TYR A 153 5.31 -10.33 15.72
N VAL A 154 4.77 -10.02 16.89
CA VAL A 154 4.01 -8.79 17.15
C VAL A 154 4.41 -8.17 18.48
N ILE A 155 4.12 -6.88 18.65
CA ILE A 155 4.30 -6.17 19.91
C ILE A 155 3.20 -6.60 20.89
N GLU A 156 3.58 -6.94 22.13
CA GLU A 156 2.64 -7.31 23.18
C GLU A 156 1.61 -6.19 23.44
N GLY A 157 0.33 -6.57 23.55
CA GLY A 157 -0.78 -5.63 23.74
C GLY A 157 -1.18 -4.81 22.50
N LEU A 158 -0.39 -4.84 21.42
CA LEU A 158 -0.67 -4.09 20.18
C LEU A 158 -1.04 -5.02 19.00
N ALA A 159 -1.62 -6.18 19.29
CA ALA A 159 -2.03 -7.14 18.27
C ALA A 159 -3.34 -7.84 18.61
N PHE A 160 -4.03 -8.29 17.57
CA PHE A 160 -5.12 -9.26 17.71
C PHE A 160 -4.55 -10.68 17.69
N TRP A 161 -5.13 -11.55 18.53
CA TRP A 161 -4.77 -12.97 18.66
C TRP A 161 -3.27 -13.24 18.85
N PRO A 162 -2.59 -12.51 19.76
CA PRO A 162 -1.16 -12.65 19.99
C PRO A 162 -0.79 -14.10 20.35
N GLY A 163 0.33 -14.58 19.81
CA GLY A 163 0.85 -15.93 20.08
C GLY A 163 0.19 -17.05 19.24
N THR A 164 -0.76 -16.71 18.38
CA THR A 164 -1.34 -17.65 17.41
C THR A 164 -0.74 -17.44 16.03
N LYS A 165 -0.79 -18.45 15.15
CA LYS A 165 -0.44 -18.28 13.72
C LYS A 165 -1.20 -17.15 13.03
N HIS A 166 -2.40 -16.86 13.50
CA HIS A 166 -3.30 -15.86 12.93
C HIS A 166 -3.14 -14.48 13.57
N GLN A 167 -2.08 -14.26 14.37
CA GLN A 167 -1.83 -12.97 15.00
C GLN A 167 -1.75 -11.83 13.98
N TYR A 168 -2.27 -10.67 14.35
CA TYR A 168 -2.30 -9.50 13.48
C TYR A 168 -1.92 -8.21 14.23
N PRO A 169 -0.85 -7.51 13.84
CA PRO A 169 -0.47 -6.22 14.44
C PRO A 169 -1.41 -5.11 13.98
N TRP A 170 -2.33 -4.64 14.83
CA TRP A 170 -3.30 -3.62 14.39
C TRP A 170 -2.66 -2.25 14.09
N TYR A 171 -1.44 -2.01 14.59
CA TYR A 171 -0.65 -0.84 14.26
C TYR A 171 -0.23 -0.80 12.77
N ASP A 172 -0.14 -1.96 12.10
CA ASP A 172 0.07 -2.07 10.66
C ASP A 172 -1.13 -1.50 9.86
N SER A 173 -2.37 -1.77 10.30
CA SER A 173 -3.56 -1.17 9.68
C SER A 173 -3.55 0.36 9.76
N ILE A 174 -3.09 0.90 10.88
CA ILE A 174 -3.01 2.36 11.08
C ILE A 174 -1.94 2.95 10.15
N ALA A 175 -0.76 2.33 10.08
CA ALA A 175 0.31 2.70 9.16
C ALA A 175 -0.19 2.76 7.70
N MET A 176 -0.86 1.71 7.23
CA MET A 176 -1.44 1.69 5.88
C MET A 176 -2.53 2.75 5.68
N GLY A 177 -3.33 3.02 6.72
CA GLY A 177 -4.31 4.10 6.73
C GLY A 177 -3.71 5.48 6.47
N VAL A 178 -2.52 5.77 7.01
CA VAL A 178 -1.80 7.04 6.76
C VAL A 178 -1.39 7.17 5.29
N GLN A 179 -0.93 6.09 4.66
CA GLN A 179 -0.59 6.11 3.23
C GLN A 179 -1.82 6.36 2.35
N VAL A 180 -2.94 5.67 2.62
CA VAL A 180 -4.21 5.86 1.90
C VAL A 180 -4.78 7.26 2.16
N MET A 181 -4.64 7.81 3.37
CA MET A 181 -5.01 9.19 3.70
C MET A 181 -4.32 10.20 2.78
N ALA A 182 -2.99 10.09 2.64
CA ALA A 182 -2.20 10.99 1.80
C ALA A 182 -2.60 10.87 0.32
N PHE A 183 -2.75 9.65 -0.18
CA PHE A 183 -3.21 9.41 -1.55
C PHE A 183 -4.62 9.90 -1.80
N THR A 184 -5.53 9.75 -0.83
CA THR A 184 -6.92 10.22 -0.92
C THR A 184 -6.96 11.73 -1.05
N TYR A 185 -6.12 12.43 -0.30
CA TYR A 185 -5.96 13.87 -0.45
C TYR A 185 -5.43 14.25 -1.84
N LEU A 186 -4.33 13.62 -2.30
CA LEU A 186 -3.71 13.93 -3.58
C LEU A 186 -4.63 13.63 -4.78
N LEU A 187 -5.36 12.52 -4.75
CA LEU A 187 -6.34 12.14 -5.76
C LEU A 187 -7.61 13.01 -5.69
N GLY A 188 -8.05 13.28 -4.46
CA GLY A 188 -9.36 13.87 -4.18
C GLY A 188 -9.40 15.39 -4.29
N ARG A 189 -8.28 16.06 -4.00
CA ARG A 189 -8.16 17.52 -3.94
C ARG A 189 -7.74 18.08 -5.30
N THR A 190 -8.72 18.38 -6.13
CA THR A 190 -8.53 19.03 -7.42
C THR A 190 -9.15 20.43 -7.47
N ASP A 191 -8.66 21.27 -8.39
CA ASP A 191 -9.31 22.53 -8.77
C ASP A 191 -10.44 22.31 -9.78
N PHE A 192 -11.07 23.40 -10.24
CA PHE A 192 -12.16 23.37 -11.22
C PHE A 192 -11.72 22.85 -12.62
N GLN A 193 -10.42 22.80 -12.89
CA GLN A 193 -9.82 22.22 -14.10
C GLN A 193 -9.35 20.77 -13.88
N GLY A 194 -9.70 20.18 -12.73
CA GLY A 194 -9.28 18.85 -12.32
C GLY A 194 -7.80 18.73 -11.94
N ARG A 195 -7.06 19.84 -11.77
CA ARG A 195 -5.64 19.82 -11.41
C ARG A 195 -5.47 19.62 -9.91
N THR A 196 -4.52 18.77 -9.54
CA THR A 196 -4.01 18.68 -8.17
C THR A 196 -3.23 19.93 -7.78
N ILE A 197 -3.01 20.10 -6.47
CA ILE A 197 -2.13 21.15 -5.95
C ILE A 197 -0.69 21.04 -6.50
N VAL A 198 -0.23 19.82 -6.77
CA VAL A 198 1.09 19.56 -7.34
C VAL A 198 1.16 20.01 -8.80
N GLU A 199 0.13 19.73 -9.60
CA GLU A 199 0.06 20.21 -10.98
C GLU A 199 0.03 21.75 -11.04
N VAL A 200 -0.76 22.40 -10.18
CA VAL A 200 -0.81 23.87 -10.11
C VAL A 200 0.57 24.45 -9.78
N TRP A 201 1.28 23.84 -8.84
CA TRP A 201 2.65 24.22 -8.52
C TRP A 201 3.62 23.95 -9.69
N ALA A 202 3.53 22.80 -10.35
CA ALA A 202 4.41 22.46 -11.46
C ALA A 202 4.22 23.40 -12.66
N ASP A 203 2.97 23.72 -13.00
CA ASP A 203 2.60 24.71 -14.03
C ASP A 203 3.18 26.11 -13.67
N SER A 204 3.30 26.44 -12.37
CA SER A 204 3.90 27.70 -11.93
C SER A 204 5.43 27.74 -12.03
N LYS A 205 6.10 26.60 -12.28
CA LYS A 205 7.57 26.51 -12.40
C LYS A 205 8.05 26.45 -13.84
N THR A 206 7.18 26.13 -14.78
CA THR A 206 7.59 25.99 -16.19
C THR A 206 6.41 26.13 -17.13
N GLN A 207 6.66 26.74 -18.29
CA GLN A 207 5.68 26.83 -19.39
C GLN A 207 5.64 25.55 -20.24
N SER A 208 6.63 24.65 -20.09
CA SER A 208 6.70 23.40 -20.86
C SER A 208 5.82 22.32 -20.22
N ARG A 209 4.80 21.86 -20.94
CA ARG A 209 3.89 20.78 -20.50
C ARG A 209 4.63 19.51 -20.10
N LEU A 210 5.68 19.14 -20.85
CA LEU A 210 6.49 17.97 -20.54
C LEU A 210 7.23 18.14 -19.21
N ARG A 211 7.89 19.29 -19.00
CA ARG A 211 8.60 19.57 -17.75
C ARG A 211 7.64 19.62 -16.56
N ALA A 212 6.48 20.24 -16.69
CA ALA A 212 5.46 20.27 -15.64
C ALA A 212 4.95 18.85 -15.28
N SER A 213 4.79 17.99 -16.28
CA SER A 213 4.40 16.58 -16.07
C SER A 213 5.48 15.80 -15.34
N LEU A 214 6.76 15.95 -15.73
CA LEU A 214 7.90 15.31 -15.06
C LEU A 214 8.06 15.80 -13.61
N LEU A 215 7.88 17.11 -13.36
CA LEU A 215 7.88 17.68 -12.02
C LEU A 215 6.75 17.08 -11.16
N SER A 216 5.55 16.92 -11.74
CA SER A 216 4.41 16.32 -11.04
C SER A 216 4.70 14.87 -10.68
N ILE A 217 5.25 14.07 -11.60
CA ILE A 217 5.67 12.69 -11.32
C ILE A 217 6.70 12.66 -10.19
N ALA A 218 7.75 13.49 -10.28
CA ALA A 218 8.81 13.53 -9.27
C ALA A 218 8.28 13.89 -7.87
N VAL A 219 7.37 14.86 -7.77
CA VAL A 219 6.76 15.24 -6.49
C VAL A 219 5.86 14.14 -5.94
N PHE A 220 5.05 13.47 -6.78
CA PHE A 220 4.24 12.35 -6.33
C PHE A 220 5.09 11.17 -5.85
N ILE A 221 6.20 10.86 -6.52
CA ILE A 221 7.17 9.85 -6.08
C ILE A 221 7.76 10.26 -4.74
N ALA A 222 8.22 11.51 -4.60
CA ALA A 222 8.83 12.01 -3.37
C ALA A 222 7.86 11.99 -2.18
N ILE A 223 6.62 12.45 -2.37
CA ILE A 223 5.58 12.40 -1.33
C ILE A 223 5.27 10.94 -0.96
N GLY A 224 5.11 10.06 -1.95
CA GLY A 224 4.86 8.64 -1.73
C GLY A 224 5.93 8.00 -0.86
N HIS A 225 7.21 8.20 -1.22
CA HIS A 225 8.34 7.69 -0.44
C HIS A 225 8.41 8.30 0.96
N ALA A 226 8.22 9.62 1.09
CA ALA A 226 8.28 10.29 2.38
C ALA A 226 7.20 9.77 3.34
N VAL A 227 5.97 9.60 2.86
CA VAL A 227 4.87 9.04 3.65
C VAL A 227 5.14 7.56 3.94
N TYR A 228 5.57 6.78 2.95
CA TYR A 228 5.83 5.35 3.15
C TYR A 228 6.97 5.10 4.15
N LEU A 229 8.04 5.90 4.09
CA LEU A 229 9.12 5.88 5.08
C LEU A 229 8.64 6.28 6.48
N SER A 230 7.72 7.24 6.58
CA SER A 230 7.17 7.66 7.88
C SER A 230 6.36 6.57 8.56
N VAL A 231 5.75 5.67 7.79
CA VAL A 231 5.00 4.53 8.32
C VAL A 231 5.89 3.30 8.51
N PHE A 232 6.91 3.10 7.66
CA PHE A 232 7.91 2.05 7.78
C PHE A 232 8.84 2.21 8.99
N ALA A 233 9.39 3.41 9.18
CA ALA A 233 10.47 3.65 10.15
C ALA A 233 10.10 3.28 11.61
N PRO A 234 8.87 3.54 12.10
CA PRO A 234 8.47 3.08 13.42
C PRO A 234 8.53 1.56 13.58
N HIS A 235 8.11 0.78 12.58
CA HIS A 235 8.19 -0.69 12.64
C HIS A 235 9.65 -1.15 12.71
N LEU A 236 10.51 -0.58 11.85
CA LEU A 236 11.94 -0.86 11.86
C LEU A 236 12.56 -0.56 13.22
N ALA A 237 12.26 0.61 13.79
CA ALA A 237 12.76 1.00 15.11
C ALA A 237 12.31 0.01 16.19
N THR A 238 11.02 -0.34 16.23
CA THR A 238 10.49 -1.30 17.23
C THR A 238 11.12 -2.68 17.11
N LYS A 239 11.38 -3.15 15.88
CA LYS A 239 12.10 -4.41 15.64
C LYS A 239 13.53 -4.34 16.15
N LEU A 240 14.29 -3.30 15.76
CA LEU A 240 15.69 -3.13 16.18
C LEU A 240 15.85 -2.92 17.68
N MET A 241 14.84 -2.37 18.35
CA MET A 241 14.79 -2.21 19.81
C MET A 241 14.39 -3.50 20.54
N GLY A 242 14.06 -4.59 19.82
CA GLY A 242 13.63 -5.84 20.43
C GLY A 242 12.26 -5.78 21.09
N LEU A 243 11.37 -4.88 20.64
CA LEU A 243 10.02 -4.71 21.22
C LEU A 243 8.96 -5.63 20.60
N VAL A 244 9.27 -6.27 19.47
CA VAL A 244 8.36 -7.15 18.72
C VAL A 244 8.62 -8.60 19.15
N THR A 245 8.06 -9.02 20.28
CA THR A 245 8.51 -10.21 21.03
C THR A 245 7.56 -11.40 21.02
N VAL A 246 6.28 -11.20 20.69
CA VAL A 246 5.28 -12.26 20.77
C VAL A 246 5.19 -13.01 19.44
N GLY A 247 5.63 -14.27 19.43
CA GLY A 247 5.58 -15.15 18.24
C GLY A 247 4.62 -16.34 18.40
N PRO A 248 4.24 -17.01 17.30
CA PRO A 248 3.38 -18.18 17.34
C PRO A 248 4.12 -19.40 17.90
N SER A 249 3.40 -20.27 18.62
CA SER A 249 3.93 -21.56 19.09
C SER A 249 4.08 -22.61 17.99
N GLU A 250 3.51 -22.35 16.81
CA GLU A 250 3.49 -23.24 15.66
C GLU A 250 4.23 -22.65 14.45
N GLN A 251 4.59 -23.52 13.49
CA GLN A 251 5.17 -23.07 12.22
C GLN A 251 4.12 -22.34 11.37
N LEU A 252 4.51 -21.21 10.79
CA LEU A 252 3.64 -20.44 9.91
C LEU A 252 3.37 -21.20 8.60
N PHE A 253 4.40 -21.84 8.03
CA PHE A 253 4.30 -22.68 6.85
C PHE A 253 5.02 -24.02 7.07
N PRO A 254 4.45 -25.16 6.63
CA PRO A 254 5.07 -26.47 6.81
C PRO A 254 6.47 -26.53 6.20
N GLY A 255 7.46 -26.98 6.99
CA GLY A 255 8.83 -27.16 6.52
C GLY A 255 9.61 -25.85 6.29
N VAL A 256 9.01 -24.70 6.61
CA VAL A 256 9.68 -23.39 6.56
C VAL A 256 9.86 -22.89 7.98
N PRO A 257 11.11 -22.64 8.44
CA PRO A 257 11.33 -22.03 9.75
C PRO A 257 10.65 -20.66 9.84
N ASN A 258 10.09 -20.37 11.02
CA ASN A 258 9.65 -19.01 11.34
C ASN A 258 10.87 -18.08 11.33
N GLN A 259 10.68 -16.81 10.97
CA GLN A 259 11.76 -15.82 11.06
C GLN A 259 12.34 -15.82 12.48
N PRO A 260 13.67 -15.68 12.65
CA PRO A 260 14.27 -15.50 13.97
C PRO A 260 13.90 -14.13 14.53
N LEU A 261 13.92 -14.00 15.87
CA LEU A 261 13.75 -12.72 16.56
C LEU A 261 14.84 -11.72 16.13
#